data_AF-H2Z2Z3-F1
#
_entry.id   AF-H2Z2Z3-F1
#
_cell.length_a   1.000
_cell.length_b   1.000
_cell.length_c   1.000
_cell.angle_alpha   90.00
_cell.angle_beta   90.00
_cell.angle_gamma   90.00
#
_symmetry.space_group_name_H-M   'P 1'
#
loop_
_entity.id
_entity.type
_entity.pdbx_description
1 polymer ?
#
loop_
_entity_poly.entity_id
_entity_poly.type
_entity_poly.pdbx_seq_one_letter_code
_entity_poly.pdbx_strand_id
1 'polypeptide(L)'
;NGLQRLQHIGNGGLVLLFNGGPLAVLSLDGCFTTSGLIHLLLANDCVTEAVSLLSSINWNLDGEIAYQNLLCIADHLLRLPLNHARESQLEGAFSSFYASVRPIAEPTVLKYRTAIGCYARRFFHHLLRYSRFEKAFLLAKDIGSADLFLDIYFAAKELGETQLAKLAKQKADEIIAAGSSESDSEPTDLNMLSLSGTNHERNKDYLATELVQEMNRSAEAGASTLKVTNLGFV
;
A
#
# COMPACT_ATOMS: atom_id res chain seq x y z
N ASN A 1 9.10 -23.59 -27.05
CA ASN A 1 8.02 -24.35 -27.74
C ASN A 1 8.38 -25.81 -27.81
N GLY A 2 8.08 -26.59 -26.77
CA GLY A 2 8.45 -28.02 -26.72
C GLY A 2 7.44 -28.91 -26.01
N LEU A 3 6.37 -28.35 -25.41
CA LEU A 3 5.34 -29.12 -24.74
C LEU A 3 4.24 -29.49 -25.74
N GLN A 4 4.04 -30.79 -25.96
CA GLN A 4 3.10 -31.33 -26.94
C GLN A 4 1.75 -31.69 -26.30
N ARG A 5 1.78 -32.19 -25.06
CA ARG A 5 0.57 -32.60 -24.34
C ARG A 5 0.79 -32.54 -22.82
N LEU A 6 -0.18 -31.94 -22.13
CA LEU A 6 -0.31 -31.96 -20.67
C LEU A 6 -1.51 -32.87 -20.34
N GLN A 7 -1.30 -33.93 -19.57
CA GLN A 7 -2.40 -34.78 -19.09
C GLN A 7 -2.35 -34.91 -17.57
N HIS A 8 -3.49 -34.63 -16.92
CA HIS A 8 -3.68 -34.87 -15.50
C HIS A 8 -4.08 -36.33 -15.28
N ILE A 9 -3.25 -37.05 -14.52
CA ILE A 9 -3.54 -38.39 -14.02
C ILE A 9 -3.98 -38.22 -12.57
N GLY A 10 -5.15 -38.76 -12.21
CA GLY A 10 -5.74 -38.60 -10.87
C GLY A 10 -4.76 -38.89 -9.74
N ASN A 11 -4.93 -38.18 -8.61
CA ASN A 11 -3.97 -37.98 -7.51
C ASN A 11 -2.78 -37.06 -7.84
N GLY A 12 -3.00 -35.95 -8.55
CA GLY A 12 -2.01 -34.87 -8.67
C GLY A 12 -0.82 -35.17 -9.59
N GLY A 13 -0.84 -36.28 -10.33
CA GLY A 13 0.20 -36.60 -11.31
C GLY A 13 0.01 -35.80 -12.60
N LEU A 14 1.01 -35.04 -13.03
CA LEU A 14 1.01 -34.36 -14.32
C LEU A 14 1.99 -35.06 -15.27
N VAL A 15 1.48 -35.51 -16.40
CA VAL A 15 2.31 -36.07 -17.47
C VAL A 15 2.57 -34.99 -18.52
N LEU A 16 3.84 -34.70 -18.72
CA LEU A 16 4.35 -33.76 -19.70
C LEU A 16 4.99 -34.54 -20.85
N LEU A 17 4.42 -34.40 -22.05
CA LEU A 17 4.97 -34.97 -23.27
C LEU A 17 5.71 -33.87 -24.04
N PHE A 18 7.01 -34.05 -24.26
CA PHE A 18 7.83 -33.11 -25.02
C PHE A 18 8.05 -33.57 -26.47
N ASN A 19 8.12 -32.62 -27.42
CA ASN A 19 8.45 -32.89 -28.82
C ASN A 19 9.87 -33.49 -28.91
N GLY A 20 9.95 -34.79 -29.19
CA GLY A 20 11.22 -35.53 -29.32
C GLY A 20 11.52 -36.54 -28.20
N GLY A 21 10.62 -36.69 -27.20
CA GLY A 21 10.89 -37.45 -25.97
C GLY A 21 11.90 -36.71 -25.07
N PRO A 22 11.94 -36.90 -23.73
CA PRO A 22 11.31 -37.89 -22.85
C PRO A 22 9.94 -37.51 -22.26
N LEU A 23 9.25 -38.50 -21.69
CA LEU A 23 8.02 -38.37 -20.91
C LEU A 23 8.39 -38.00 -19.47
N ALA A 24 8.01 -36.82 -19.00
CA ALA A 24 8.19 -36.46 -17.58
C ALA A 24 6.87 -36.68 -16.84
N VAL A 25 6.90 -37.49 -15.78
CA VAL A 25 5.80 -37.62 -14.83
C VAL A 25 6.16 -36.80 -13.61
N LEU A 26 5.43 -35.71 -13.42
CA LEU A 26 5.54 -34.87 -12.25
C LEU A 26 4.54 -35.41 -11.21
N SER A 27 5.03 -36.20 -10.25
CA SER A 27 4.25 -36.58 -9.07
C SER A 27 4.26 -35.41 -8.11
N LEU A 28 3.15 -34.70 -8.04
CA LEU A 28 2.98 -33.61 -7.09
C LEU A 28 2.43 -34.20 -5.78
N ASP A 29 3.34 -34.75 -4.98
CA ASP A 29 3.02 -35.25 -3.65
C ASP A 29 2.84 -34.07 -2.68
N GLY A 30 1.63 -33.52 -2.68
CA GLY A 30 1.22 -32.45 -1.80
C GLY A 30 -0.01 -31.73 -2.36
N CYS A 31 -0.94 -31.34 -1.50
CA CYS A 31 -1.98 -30.41 -1.93
C CYS A 31 -1.29 -29.12 -2.38
N PHE A 32 -1.24 -28.87 -3.69
CA PHE A 32 -0.86 -27.58 -4.28
C PHE A 32 -1.94 -26.55 -3.96
N THR A 33 -2.08 -26.22 -2.68
CA THR A 33 -2.83 -25.05 -2.26
C THR A 33 -2.01 -23.82 -2.64
N THR A 34 -2.69 -22.74 -3.02
CA THR A 34 -2.04 -21.48 -3.35
C THR A 34 -1.12 -21.00 -2.21
N SER A 35 -1.51 -21.29 -0.98
CA SER A 35 -0.70 -21.02 0.22
C SER A 35 0.58 -21.85 0.28
N GLY A 36 0.50 -23.16 0.04
CA GLY A 36 1.68 -24.02 -0.01
C GLY A 36 2.68 -23.58 -1.08
N LEU A 37 2.18 -23.15 -2.24
CA LEU A 37 3.02 -22.63 -3.32
C LEU A 37 3.71 -21.32 -2.93
N ILE A 38 3.00 -20.39 -2.28
CA ILE A 38 3.60 -19.13 -1.79
C ILE A 38 4.66 -19.42 -0.73
N HIS A 39 4.43 -20.35 0.20
CA HIS A 39 5.45 -20.76 1.15
C HIS A 39 6.71 -21.31 0.47
N LEU A 40 6.53 -22.14 -0.56
CA LEU A 40 7.66 -22.67 -1.35
C LEU A 40 8.41 -21.55 -2.08
N LEU A 41 7.69 -20.59 -2.67
CA LEU A 41 8.30 -19.45 -3.36
C LEU A 41 9.09 -18.55 -2.39
N LEU A 42 8.54 -18.29 -1.21
CA LEU A 42 9.23 -17.54 -0.15
C LEU A 42 10.46 -18.28 0.37
N ALA A 43 10.43 -19.61 0.46
CA ALA A 43 11.59 -20.42 0.85
C ALA A 43 12.73 -20.40 -0.19
N ASN A 44 12.41 -20.11 -1.46
CA ASN A 44 13.37 -19.99 -2.55
C ASN A 44 13.72 -18.52 -2.89
N ASP A 45 13.35 -17.55 -2.03
CA ASP A 45 13.51 -16.11 -2.24
C ASP A 45 12.83 -15.55 -3.53
N CYS A 46 11.90 -16.29 -4.12
CA CYS A 46 11.12 -15.91 -5.32
C CYS A 46 9.89 -15.06 -4.94
N VAL A 47 10.12 -13.93 -4.28
CA VAL A 47 9.05 -13.08 -3.73
C VAL A 47 8.24 -12.38 -4.84
N THR A 48 8.87 -12.01 -5.95
CA THR A 48 8.19 -11.40 -7.11
C THR A 48 7.10 -12.30 -7.68
N GLU A 49 7.41 -13.59 -7.83
CA GLU A 49 6.50 -14.61 -8.32
C GLU A 49 5.38 -14.87 -7.30
N ALA A 50 5.70 -14.85 -6.00
CA ALA A 50 4.71 -14.97 -4.94
C ALA A 50 3.69 -13.82 -4.97
N VAL A 51 4.15 -12.59 -5.20
CA VAL A 51 3.27 -11.41 -5.34
C VAL A 51 2.43 -11.50 -6.63
N SER A 52 3.03 -11.94 -7.74
CA SER A 52 2.28 -12.16 -9.00
C SER A 52 1.19 -13.23 -8.82
N LEU A 53 1.51 -14.32 -8.13
CA LEU A 53 0.53 -15.36 -7.79
C LEU A 53 -0.58 -14.80 -6.90
N LEU A 54 -0.25 -14.03 -5.86
CA LEU A 54 -1.24 -13.36 -5.01
C LEU A 54 -2.18 -12.45 -5.83
N SER A 55 -1.63 -11.67 -6.77
CA SER A 55 -2.42 -10.77 -7.63
C SER A 55 -3.40 -11.52 -8.56
N SER A 56 -3.15 -12.80 -8.82
CA SER A 56 -4.05 -13.65 -9.62
C SER A 56 -5.20 -14.26 -8.80
N ILE A 57 -5.12 -14.25 -7.47
CA ILE A 57 -6.15 -14.81 -6.60
C ILE A 57 -7.39 -13.91 -6.62
N ASN A 58 -8.57 -14.53 -6.72
CA ASN A 58 -9.82 -13.80 -6.67
C ASN A 58 -10.26 -13.57 -5.21
N TRP A 59 -10.05 -12.36 -4.71
CA TRP A 59 -10.47 -11.93 -3.37
C TRP A 59 -11.97 -12.13 -3.09
N ASN A 60 -12.84 -12.13 -4.11
CA ASN A 60 -14.28 -12.31 -3.90
C ASN A 60 -14.70 -13.76 -3.65
N LEU A 61 -13.95 -14.73 -4.16
CA LEU A 61 -14.26 -16.15 -4.00
C LEU A 61 -13.43 -16.75 -2.87
N ASP A 62 -12.13 -16.43 -2.83
CA ASP A 62 -11.15 -17.03 -1.93
C ASP A 62 -10.48 -15.96 -1.04
N GLY A 63 -11.28 -15.04 -0.49
CA GLY A 63 -10.77 -13.91 0.29
C GLY A 63 -9.93 -14.30 1.51
N GLU A 64 -10.25 -15.42 2.17
CA GLU A 64 -9.45 -15.92 3.29
C GLU A 64 -8.08 -16.41 2.85
N ILE A 65 -8.01 -17.16 1.74
CA ILE A 65 -6.76 -17.67 1.19
C ILE A 65 -5.90 -16.50 0.68
N ALA A 66 -6.50 -15.54 -0.03
CA ALA A 66 -5.81 -14.33 -0.47
C ALA A 66 -5.24 -13.52 0.70
N TYR A 67 -6.02 -13.35 1.76
CA TYR A 67 -5.60 -12.66 2.98
C TYR A 67 -4.43 -13.36 3.67
N GLN A 68 -4.52 -14.67 3.95
CA GLN A 68 -3.44 -15.42 4.59
C GLN A 68 -2.14 -15.38 3.77
N ASN A 69 -2.27 -15.45 2.45
CA ASN A 69 -1.13 -15.36 1.53
C ASN A 69 -0.48 -13.97 1.53
N LEU A 70 -1.28 -12.90 1.52
CA LEU A 70 -0.80 -11.53 1.65
C LEU A 70 -0.05 -11.35 2.99
N LEU A 71 -0.63 -11.83 4.09
CA LEU A 71 0.01 -11.76 5.39
C LEU A 71 1.35 -12.49 5.43
N CYS A 72 1.39 -13.70 4.86
CA CYS A 72 2.62 -14.49 4.83
C CYS A 72 3.75 -13.77 4.09
N ILE A 73 3.44 -13.18 2.93
CA ILE A 73 4.40 -12.40 2.15
C ILE A 73 4.81 -11.13 2.92
N ALA A 74 3.85 -10.40 3.49
CA ALA A 74 4.11 -9.16 4.22
C ALA A 74 4.98 -9.41 5.46
N ASP A 75 4.68 -10.43 6.28
CA ASP A 75 5.47 -10.77 7.46
C ASP A 75 6.87 -11.25 7.10
N HIS A 76 7.03 -12.01 6.01
CA HIS A 76 8.34 -12.42 5.53
C HIS A 76 9.18 -11.20 5.13
N LEU A 77 8.60 -10.28 4.34
CA LEU A 77 9.28 -9.08 3.87
C LEU A 77 9.60 -8.08 4.98
N LEU A 78 8.69 -7.88 5.94
CA LEU A 78 8.89 -6.94 7.06
C LEU A 78 9.97 -7.40 8.07
N ARG A 79 10.32 -8.69 8.08
CA ARG A 79 11.43 -9.23 8.89
C ARG A 79 12.80 -8.97 8.28
N LEU A 80 12.86 -8.72 6.97
CA LEU A 80 14.09 -8.50 6.23
C LEU A 80 14.44 -7.00 6.17
N PRO A 81 15.71 -6.64 5.93
CA PRO A 81 16.06 -5.24 5.75
C PRO A 81 15.45 -4.67 4.47
N LEU A 82 15.00 -3.42 4.49
CA LEU A 82 14.36 -2.81 3.34
C LEU A 82 15.36 -2.64 2.19
N ASN A 83 14.94 -3.04 1.00
CA ASN A 83 15.61 -2.74 -0.25
C ASN A 83 14.55 -2.27 -1.25
N HIS A 84 14.94 -1.54 -2.31
CA HIS A 84 14.01 -1.04 -3.33
C HIS A 84 13.14 -2.15 -3.94
N ALA A 85 13.71 -3.35 -4.15
CA ALA A 85 12.97 -4.50 -4.64
C ALA A 85 11.88 -4.97 -3.65
N ARG A 86 12.20 -5.02 -2.35
CA ARG A 86 11.29 -5.46 -1.29
C ARG A 86 10.18 -4.45 -1.04
N GLU A 87 10.51 -3.17 -1.14
CA GLU A 87 9.56 -2.06 -1.13
C GLU A 87 8.53 -2.23 -2.25
N SER A 88 8.99 -2.42 -3.49
CA SER A 88 8.10 -2.67 -4.64
C SER A 88 7.28 -3.96 -4.51
N GLN A 89 7.84 -5.01 -3.92
CA GLN A 89 7.12 -6.27 -3.65
C GLN A 89 6.02 -6.09 -2.60
N LEU A 90 6.28 -5.34 -1.52
CA LEU A 90 5.27 -5.01 -0.51
C LEU A 90 4.16 -4.13 -1.10
N GLU A 91 4.52 -3.11 -1.86
CA GLU A 91 3.57 -2.26 -2.60
C GLU A 91 2.70 -3.11 -3.53
N GLY A 92 3.30 -4.03 -4.29
CA GLY A 92 2.59 -4.96 -5.16
C GLY A 92 1.66 -5.93 -4.40
N ALA A 93 2.08 -6.37 -3.22
CA ALA A 93 1.25 -7.22 -2.37
C ALA A 93 0.03 -6.45 -1.85
N PHE A 94 0.20 -5.22 -1.35
CA PHE A 94 -0.92 -4.38 -0.92
C PHE A 94 -1.80 -3.95 -2.09
N SER A 95 -1.22 -3.64 -3.24
CA SER A 95 -1.99 -3.27 -4.44
C SER A 95 -2.87 -4.41 -4.94
N SER A 96 -2.55 -5.67 -4.62
CA SER A 96 -3.44 -6.80 -4.94
C SER A 96 -4.81 -6.70 -4.27
N PHE A 97 -4.91 -5.99 -3.13
CA PHE A 97 -6.16 -5.75 -2.40
C PHE A 97 -6.80 -4.41 -2.77
N TYR A 98 -6.01 -3.32 -2.83
CA TYR A 98 -6.54 -1.97 -3.07
C TYR A 98 -6.79 -1.66 -4.55
N ALA A 99 -6.00 -2.26 -5.45
CA ALA A 99 -6.09 -2.07 -6.89
C ALA A 99 -6.27 -3.42 -7.59
N SER A 100 -7.13 -4.29 -7.05
CA SER A 100 -7.40 -5.59 -7.65
C SER A 100 -8.00 -5.43 -9.04
N VAL A 101 -7.54 -6.25 -10.00
CA VAL A 101 -8.04 -6.26 -11.39
C VAL A 101 -9.56 -6.48 -11.47
N ARG A 102 -10.13 -7.09 -10.42
CA ARG A 102 -11.58 -7.25 -10.24
C ARG A 102 -12.02 -6.46 -9.01
N PRO A 103 -13.08 -5.64 -9.10
CA PRO A 103 -13.63 -4.95 -7.93
C PRO A 103 -13.93 -5.95 -6.81
N ILE A 104 -13.38 -5.71 -5.63
CA ILE A 104 -13.67 -6.52 -4.45
C ILE A 104 -15.04 -6.09 -3.92
N ALA A 105 -15.87 -7.06 -3.52
CA ALA A 105 -17.15 -6.78 -2.90
C ALA A 105 -16.95 -6.05 -1.56
N GLU A 106 -17.72 -4.99 -1.34
CA GLU A 106 -17.77 -4.21 -0.09
C GLU A 106 -17.70 -5.04 1.20
N PRO A 107 -18.47 -6.14 1.40
CA PRO A 107 -18.39 -6.92 2.63
C PRO A 107 -17.02 -7.56 2.87
N THR A 108 -16.33 -7.96 1.79
CA THR A 108 -14.98 -8.55 1.86
C THR A 108 -13.95 -7.47 2.17
N VAL A 109 -14.07 -6.29 1.55
CA VAL A 109 -13.20 -5.14 1.85
C VAL A 109 -13.35 -4.74 3.32
N LEU A 110 -14.59 -4.59 3.80
CA LEU A 110 -14.90 -4.22 5.17
C LEU A 110 -14.26 -5.19 6.18
N LYS A 111 -14.27 -6.48 5.88
CA LYS A 111 -13.71 -7.53 6.74
C LYS A 111 -12.18 -7.43 6.88
N TYR A 112 -11.46 -7.21 5.77
CA TYR A 112 -10.00 -7.28 5.75
C TYR A 112 -9.29 -5.92 5.85
N ARG A 113 -9.98 -4.79 5.59
CA ARG A 113 -9.38 -3.45 5.56
C ARG A 113 -8.65 -3.07 6.84
N THR A 114 -9.22 -3.39 8.00
CA THR A 114 -8.64 -3.00 9.30
C THR A 114 -7.35 -3.77 9.54
N ALA A 115 -7.36 -5.07 9.25
CA ALA A 115 -6.18 -5.90 9.40
C ALA A 115 -5.06 -5.46 8.44
N ILE A 116 -5.39 -5.28 7.16
CA ILE A 116 -4.42 -4.82 6.15
C ILE A 116 -3.89 -3.41 6.49
N GLY A 117 -4.74 -2.52 7.01
CA GLY A 117 -4.34 -1.21 7.50
C GLY A 117 -3.31 -1.26 8.64
N CYS A 118 -3.41 -2.24 9.54
CA CYS A 118 -2.37 -2.46 10.56
C CYS A 118 -1.02 -2.85 9.93
N TYR A 119 -1.02 -3.65 8.87
CA TYR A 119 0.21 -4.00 8.13
C TYR A 119 0.75 -2.83 7.32
N ALA A 120 -0.12 -2.00 6.73
CA ALA A 120 0.28 -0.77 6.07
C ALA A 120 0.97 0.19 7.05
N ARG A 121 0.46 0.33 8.28
CA ARG A 121 1.15 1.06 9.36
C ARG A 121 2.48 0.44 9.74
N ARG A 122 2.60 -0.89 9.81
CA ARG A 122 3.91 -1.54 10.06
C ARG A 122 4.91 -1.24 8.94
N PHE A 123 4.45 -1.28 7.68
CA PHE A 123 5.27 -0.92 6.53
C PHE A 123 5.68 0.56 6.56
N PHE A 124 4.80 1.46 6.95
CA PHE A 124 5.11 2.88 7.15
C PHE A 124 6.26 3.10 8.13
N HIS A 125 6.22 2.49 9.31
CA HIS A 125 7.31 2.60 10.28
C HIS A 125 8.61 2.00 9.75
N HIS A 126 8.50 0.94 8.95
CA HIS A 126 9.63 0.37 8.25
C HIS A 126 10.24 1.38 7.26
N LEU A 127 9.43 2.11 6.48
CA LEU A 127 9.89 3.18 5.58
C LEU A 127 10.57 4.33 6.33
N LEU A 128 10.01 4.77 7.47
CA LEU A 128 10.59 5.80 8.31
C LEU A 128 11.99 5.42 8.81
N ARG A 129 12.19 4.15 9.20
CA ARG A 129 13.48 3.65 9.68
C ARG A 129 14.58 3.74 8.62
N TYR A 130 14.24 3.63 7.34
CA TYR A 130 15.19 3.75 6.21
C TYR A 130 15.17 5.15 5.57
N SER A 131 14.57 6.14 6.23
CA SER A 131 14.49 7.53 5.75
C SER A 131 13.83 7.68 4.36
N ARG A 132 12.91 6.77 4.00
CA ARG A 132 12.17 6.81 2.73
C ARG A 132 10.93 7.70 2.86
N PHE A 133 11.16 8.98 3.16
CA PHE A 133 10.11 9.90 3.56
C PHE A 133 9.05 10.17 2.48
N GLU A 134 9.46 10.27 1.21
CA GLU A 134 8.52 10.52 0.11
C GLU A 134 7.44 9.43 0.05
N LYS A 135 7.87 8.17 0.11
CA LYS A 135 6.95 7.02 0.09
C LYS A 135 6.15 6.89 1.38
N ALA A 136 6.77 7.15 2.53
CA ALA A 136 6.07 7.18 3.81
C ALA A 136 4.96 8.26 3.82
N PHE A 137 5.23 9.42 3.23
CA PHE A 137 4.27 10.52 3.12
C PHE A 137 3.09 10.18 2.21
N LEU A 138 3.36 9.55 1.05
CA LEU A 138 2.29 9.04 0.18
C LEU A 138 1.43 8.01 0.90
N LEU A 139 2.05 7.04 1.58
CA LEU A 139 1.33 6.03 2.35
C LEU A 139 0.52 6.63 3.51
N ALA A 140 1.04 7.66 4.19
CA ALA A 140 0.31 8.38 5.24
C ALA A 140 -0.91 9.13 4.69
N LYS A 141 -0.79 9.72 3.49
CA LYS A 141 -1.90 10.36 2.78
C LYS A 141 -2.99 9.35 2.43
N ASP A 142 -2.60 8.19 1.94
CA ASP A 142 -3.53 7.11 1.58
C ASP A 142 -4.27 6.54 2.80
N ILE A 143 -3.60 6.44 3.95
CA ILE A 143 -4.23 6.01 5.21
C ILE A 143 -5.07 7.14 5.84
N GLY A 144 -4.73 8.41 5.58
CA GLY A 144 -5.48 9.58 6.07
C GLY A 144 -5.39 9.79 7.58
N SER A 145 -4.31 9.37 8.24
CA SER A 145 -4.17 9.44 9.70
C SER A 145 -3.17 10.53 10.10
N ALA A 146 -3.62 11.49 10.92
CA ALA A 146 -2.79 12.60 11.39
C ALA A 146 -1.55 12.13 12.18
N ASP A 147 -1.69 11.06 12.96
CA ASP A 147 -0.59 10.49 13.76
C ASP A 147 0.62 10.12 12.89
N LEU A 148 0.40 9.50 11.72
CA LEU A 148 1.47 9.13 10.81
C LEU A 148 2.21 10.35 10.24
N PHE A 149 1.49 11.45 9.99
CA PHE A 149 2.11 12.69 9.56
C PHE A 149 2.95 13.34 10.66
N LEU A 150 2.52 13.23 11.93
CA LEU A 150 3.32 13.68 13.07
C LEU A 150 4.60 12.85 13.24
N ASP A 151 4.53 11.52 13.03
CA ASP A 151 5.71 10.66 13.05
C ASP A 151 6.74 11.05 11.98
N ILE A 152 6.28 11.38 10.75
CA ILE A 152 7.14 11.95 9.70
C ILE A 152 7.75 13.28 10.15
N TYR A 153 6.96 14.17 10.75
CA TYR A 153 7.44 15.49 11.20
C TYR A 153 8.60 15.36 12.19
N PHE A 154 8.47 14.51 13.20
CA PHE A 154 9.53 14.32 14.20
C PHE A 154 10.78 13.68 13.56
N ALA A 155 10.60 12.63 12.75
CA ALA A 155 11.72 11.97 12.07
C ALA A 155 12.46 12.90 11.09
N ALA A 156 11.74 13.72 10.32
CA ALA A 156 12.33 14.68 9.39
C ALA A 156 13.06 15.81 10.13
N LYS A 157 12.52 16.26 11.27
CA LYS A 157 13.15 17.28 12.11
C LYS A 157 14.49 16.82 12.67
N GLU A 158 14.59 15.56 13.10
CA GLU A 158 15.84 14.98 13.61
C GLU A 158 16.93 14.91 12.54
N LEU A 159 16.56 14.68 11.29
CA LEU A 159 17.49 14.62 10.16
C LEU A 159 17.79 15.99 9.53
N GLY A 160 17.14 17.07 10.00
CA GLY A 160 17.33 18.43 9.48
C GLY A 160 16.53 18.77 8.22
N GLU A 161 15.62 17.90 7.80
CA GLU A 161 14.76 18.09 6.61
C GLU A 161 13.58 19.01 6.92
N THR A 162 13.88 20.30 7.09
CA THR A 162 12.92 21.31 7.56
C THR A 162 11.75 21.56 6.61
N GLN A 163 11.93 21.34 5.30
CA GLN A 163 10.87 21.52 4.31
C GLN A 163 9.80 20.43 4.46
N LEU A 164 10.24 19.17 4.46
CA LEU A 164 9.37 18.01 4.65
C LEU A 164 8.67 18.07 6.02
N ALA A 165 9.38 18.44 7.08
CA ALA A 165 8.79 18.59 8.40
C ALA A 165 7.63 19.61 8.39
N LYS A 166 7.81 20.79 7.78
CA LYS A 166 6.73 21.79 7.67
C LYS A 166 5.51 21.24 6.93
N LEU A 167 5.72 20.56 5.81
CA LEU A 167 4.65 19.96 5.01
C LEU A 167 3.89 18.88 5.78
N ALA A 168 4.60 17.99 6.46
CA ALA A 168 4.00 16.94 7.27
C ALA A 168 3.15 17.51 8.41
N LYS A 169 3.67 18.54 9.11
CA LYS A 169 2.91 19.23 10.16
C LYS A 169 1.65 19.89 9.62
N GLN A 170 1.76 20.63 8.52
CA GLN A 170 0.61 21.26 7.88
C GLN A 170 -0.47 20.23 7.53
N LYS A 171 -0.08 19.08 6.96
CA LYS A 171 -1.03 18.00 6.63
C LYS A 171 -1.68 17.36 7.85
N ALA A 172 -0.93 17.18 8.94
CA ALA A 172 -1.51 16.70 10.20
C ALA A 172 -2.57 17.69 10.72
N ASP A 173 -2.25 18.99 10.75
CA ASP A 173 -3.16 20.04 11.20
C ASP A 173 -4.43 20.11 10.32
N GLU A 174 -4.29 19.98 8.99
CA GLU A 174 -5.42 19.90 8.06
C GLU A 174 -6.37 18.73 8.37
N ILE A 175 -5.84 17.53 8.65
CA ILE A 175 -6.64 16.34 8.97
C ILE A 175 -7.35 16.50 10.32
N ILE A 176 -6.66 17.06 11.32
CA ILE A 176 -7.23 17.32 12.64
C ILE A 176 -8.36 18.36 12.55
N ALA A 177 -8.14 19.43 11.79
CA ALA A 177 -9.14 20.48 11.58
C ALA A 177 -10.37 19.97 10.82
N ALA A 178 -10.15 19.13 9.79
CA ALA A 178 -11.24 18.46 9.06
C ALA A 178 -12.06 17.54 9.99
N GLY A 179 -11.38 16.70 10.79
CA GLY A 179 -12.05 15.80 11.73
C GLY A 179 -12.83 16.52 12.85
N SER A 180 -12.39 17.72 13.24
CA SER A 180 -13.08 18.54 14.24
C SER A 180 -14.28 19.30 13.67
N SER A 181 -14.32 19.54 12.35
CA SER A 181 -15.44 20.23 11.68
C SER A 181 -16.64 19.30 11.41
N GLU A 182 -16.42 17.98 11.40
CA GLU A 182 -17.48 16.98 11.20
C GLU A 182 -18.23 16.60 12.50
N SER A 183 -17.73 17.02 13.68
CA SER A 183 -18.33 16.69 14.98
C SER A 183 -19.28 17.73 15.57
N ASP A 184 -19.46 18.89 14.92
CA ASP A 184 -20.37 19.94 15.40
C ASP A 184 -21.70 19.95 14.61
N SER A 185 -22.54 18.96 14.88
CA SER A 185 -23.97 19.02 14.56
C SER A 185 -24.82 18.50 15.72
N GLU A 186 -24.82 19.23 16.83
CA GLU A 186 -25.88 19.24 17.84
C GLU A 186 -26.27 20.71 18.06
N PRO A 187 -27.50 21.15 17.74
CA PRO A 187 -27.90 22.54 17.85
C PRO A 187 -28.29 22.81 19.31
N THR A 188 -27.42 23.44 20.08
CA THR A 188 -27.83 24.07 21.34
C THR A 188 -28.02 25.57 21.09
N ASP A 189 -29.28 25.95 20.87
CA ASP A 189 -29.74 27.33 20.88
C ASP A 189 -29.39 28.02 22.22
N LEU A 190 -28.67 29.15 22.15
CA LEU A 190 -28.97 30.45 22.77
C LEU A 190 -27.71 31.25 23.18
N ASN A 191 -27.41 32.21 22.30
CA ASN A 191 -27.29 33.64 22.59
C ASN A 191 -25.98 34.26 23.15
N MET A 192 -25.46 35.17 22.33
CA MET A 192 -24.84 36.48 22.62
C MET A 192 -23.62 36.59 23.54
N LEU A 193 -22.48 37.08 23.00
CA LEU A 193 -22.07 38.50 23.12
C LEU A 193 -20.74 38.82 22.36
N SER A 194 -20.85 39.81 21.47
CA SER A 194 -19.93 40.93 21.17
C SER A 194 -18.48 40.74 20.65
N LEU A 195 -18.33 41.14 19.38
CA LEU A 195 -17.27 41.94 18.73
C LEU A 195 -15.95 42.22 19.48
N SER A 196 -14.84 41.82 18.83
CA SER A 196 -13.53 42.51 18.66
C SER A 196 -12.65 41.52 17.87
N GLY A 197 -12.17 41.73 16.65
CA GLY A 197 -11.45 42.85 16.08
C GLY A 197 -10.38 42.27 15.12
N THR A 198 -9.99 43.06 14.13
CA THR A 198 -8.83 42.91 13.22
C THR A 198 -8.95 41.96 12.01
N ASN A 199 -9.28 42.58 10.88
CA ASN A 199 -8.99 42.11 9.53
C ASN A 199 -7.47 42.00 9.30
N HIS A 200 -6.88 40.80 9.26
CA HIS A 200 -5.58 40.61 8.59
C HIS A 200 -5.27 39.15 8.22
N GLU A 201 -6.04 38.50 7.36
CA GLU A 201 -5.60 37.20 6.79
C GLU A 201 -6.35 36.81 5.52
N ARG A 202 -6.12 37.55 4.42
CA ARG A 202 -6.66 37.20 3.09
C ARG A 202 -5.60 37.09 2.00
N ASN A 203 -4.32 37.09 2.36
CA ASN A 203 -3.21 37.15 1.40
C ASN A 203 -2.20 36.00 1.52
N LYS A 204 -2.48 34.95 2.32
CA LYS A 204 -1.61 33.76 2.45
C LYS A 204 -2.03 32.60 1.53
N ASP A 205 -3.27 32.59 1.06
CA ASP A 205 -3.82 31.48 0.28
C ASP A 205 -3.30 31.45 -1.17
N TYR A 206 -2.94 32.60 -1.74
CA TYR A 206 -2.41 32.67 -3.10
C TYR A 206 -0.95 32.19 -3.19
N LEU A 207 -0.11 32.49 -2.19
CA LEU A 207 1.28 32.04 -2.15
C LEU A 207 1.41 30.55 -1.83
N ALA A 208 0.52 29.99 -1.00
CA ALA A 208 0.49 28.56 -0.72
C ALA A 208 0.08 27.74 -1.95
N THR A 209 -0.87 28.25 -2.74
CA THR A 209 -1.35 27.58 -3.96
C THR A 209 -0.29 27.60 -5.07
N GLU A 210 0.47 28.70 -5.20
CA GLU A 210 1.52 28.86 -6.21
C GLU A 210 2.76 28.01 -5.89
N LEU A 211 3.12 27.85 -4.61
CA LEU A 211 4.23 26.98 -4.18
C LEU A 211 3.90 25.48 -4.28
N VAL A 212 2.64 25.09 -4.04
CA VAL A 212 2.18 23.70 -4.26
C VAL A 212 2.21 23.35 -5.76
N GLN A 213 1.88 24.31 -6.63
CA GLN A 213 1.99 24.13 -8.08
C GLN A 213 3.45 24.09 -8.57
N GLU A 214 4.35 24.88 -7.99
CA GLU A 214 5.77 24.88 -8.36
C GLU A 214 6.49 23.59 -7.91
N MET A 215 6.03 22.99 -6.79
CA MET A 215 6.55 21.71 -6.31
C MET A 215 6.03 20.52 -7.15
N ASN A 216 4.77 20.58 -7.62
CA ASN A 216 4.24 19.62 -8.61
C ASN A 216 4.98 19.73 -9.95
N ARG A 217 5.29 20.95 -10.42
CA ARG A 217 6.08 21.17 -11.65
C ARG A 217 7.53 20.69 -11.52
N SER A 218 8.16 20.87 -10.36
CA SER A 218 9.54 20.42 -10.12
C SER A 218 9.64 18.89 -9.98
N ALA A 219 8.60 18.23 -9.45
CA ALA A 219 8.50 16.77 -9.41
C ALA A 219 8.26 16.16 -10.82
N GLU A 220 7.49 16.84 -11.68
CA GLU A 220 7.23 16.39 -13.06
C GLU A 220 8.44 16.60 -14.00
N ALA A 221 9.22 17.66 -13.82
CA ALA A 221 10.40 17.94 -14.65
C ALA A 221 11.58 16.97 -14.40
N GLY A 222 11.67 16.38 -13.20
CA GLY A 222 12.69 15.39 -12.85
C GLY A 222 12.30 13.93 -13.17
N ALA A 223 11.01 13.66 -13.38
CA ALA A 223 10.48 12.31 -13.58
C ALA A 223 10.22 11.99 -15.06
N SER A 224 11.24 12.17 -15.91
CA SER A 224 11.22 11.52 -17.22
C SER A 224 11.40 10.01 -17.03
N THR A 225 10.27 9.31 -17.08
CA THR A 225 10.12 7.84 -17.09
C THR A 225 10.03 7.18 -15.73
N LEU A 226 8.94 7.39 -14.99
CA LEU A 226 8.23 6.32 -14.26
C LEU A 226 6.83 6.86 -13.90
N LYS A 227 5.80 6.38 -14.60
CA LYS A 227 4.40 6.63 -14.28
C LYS A 227 4.09 6.03 -12.91
N VAL A 228 4.33 6.77 -11.84
CA VAL A 228 3.81 6.43 -10.50
C VAL A 228 2.43 7.06 -10.39
N THR A 229 1.48 6.47 -11.10
CA THR A 229 0.06 6.69 -10.86
C THR A 229 -0.48 5.48 -10.10
N ASN A 230 -0.99 5.74 -8.90
CA ASN A 230 -1.95 4.93 -8.16
C ASN A 230 -1.44 3.60 -7.60
N LEU A 231 -0.90 3.63 -6.37
CA LEU A 231 -1.46 2.72 -5.38
C LEU A 231 -2.90 3.17 -5.19
N GLY A 232 -3.86 2.38 -5.69
CA GLY A 232 -5.29 2.71 -5.74
C GLY A 232 -5.93 2.79 -4.35
N PHE A 233 -5.53 3.77 -3.54
CA PHE A 233 -6.22 4.19 -2.33
C PHE A 233 -7.09 5.42 -2.67
N VAL A 234 -8.08 5.23 -3.55
CA VAL A 234 -9.20 6.15 -3.73
C VAL A 234 -10.49 5.34 -3.64
#